data_AF-A0A9P0LFU6-F1
#
_entry.id   AF-A0A9P0LFU6-F1
#
_cell.length_a   1.000
_cell.length_b   1.000
_cell.length_c   1.000
_cell.angle_alpha   90.00
_cell.angle_beta   90.00
_cell.angle_gamma   90.00
#
_symmetry.space_group_name_H-M   'P 1'
#
loop_
_entity.id
_entity.type
_entity.pdbx_description
1 polymer ?
#
loop_
_entity_poly.entity_id
_entity_poly.type
_entity_poly.pdbx_seq_one_letter_code
_entity_poly.pdbx_strand_id
1 'polypeptide(L)'
;MPLKLGKHTTIKAEVVACARGLYDVTFVPLTAEDHFVNITFNEMTVTGSPFHCTVIESTQYFQVGSTAYIDLPSDSHRIEISDPNNHHVKYVGSHNQGQRSDSDKDTPCVRHNENRHN
;
A
#
# COMPACT_ATOMS: atom_id res chain seq x y z
N MET A 1 -7.76 -26.03 11.73
CA MET A 1 -7.47 -24.81 10.94
C MET A 1 -6.85 -23.80 11.89
N PRO A 2 -5.59 -23.37 11.71
CA PRO A 2 -5.03 -22.37 12.60
C PRO A 2 -5.64 -21.01 12.27
N LEU A 3 -6.24 -20.37 13.28
CA LEU A 3 -6.69 -18.99 13.22
C LEU A 3 -5.46 -18.13 12.92
N LYS A 4 -5.52 -17.33 11.85
CA LYS A 4 -4.55 -16.25 11.62
C LYS A 4 -4.74 -15.28 12.80
N LEU A 5 -3.90 -15.40 13.83
CA LEU A 5 -3.76 -14.36 14.84
C LEU A 5 -3.19 -13.17 14.08
N GLY A 6 -4.05 -12.21 13.71
CA GLY A 6 -3.61 -10.95 13.14
C GLY A 6 -2.48 -10.42 14.01
N LYS A 7 -1.35 -10.06 13.39
CA LYS A 7 -0.17 -9.57 14.11
C LYS A 7 -0.50 -8.19 14.70
N HIS A 8 -1.26 -8.14 15.79
CA HIS A 8 -1.44 -6.93 16.57
C HIS A 8 -0.14 -6.70 17.34
N THR A 9 0.85 -6.14 16.67
CA THR A 9 2.13 -5.78 17.29
C THR A 9 1.98 -4.42 17.95
N THR A 10 2.29 -4.34 19.25
CA THR A 10 2.42 -3.04 19.91
C THR A 10 3.73 -2.41 19.51
N ILE A 11 3.67 -1.24 18.87
CA ILE A 11 4.84 -0.40 18.63
C ILE A 11 5.01 0.59 19.79
N LYS A 12 6.25 0.95 20.09
CA LYS A 12 6.53 2.00 21.07
C LYS A 12 6.28 3.37 20.43
N ALA A 13 5.53 4.21 21.12
CA ALA A 13 5.44 5.63 20.80
C ALA A 13 6.63 6.39 21.42
N GLU A 14 7.07 7.43 20.75
CA GLU A 14 7.96 8.45 21.31
C GLU A 14 7.12 9.42 22.15
N VAL A 15 7.61 9.76 23.34
CA VAL A 15 6.95 10.71 24.24
C VAL A 15 7.92 11.82 24.59
N VAL A 16 7.55 13.06 24.29
CA VAL A 16 8.35 14.26 24.55
C VAL A 16 7.60 15.14 25.54
N ALA A 17 8.23 15.53 26.64
CA ALA A 17 7.65 16.51 27.56
C ALA A 17 7.87 17.93 27.01
N CYS A 18 6.77 18.64 26.72
CA CYS A 18 6.84 19.97 26.09
C CYS A 18 6.76 21.09 27.13
N ALA A 19 5.99 20.86 28.20
CA ALA A 19 5.88 21.74 29.35
C ALA A 19 5.36 20.96 30.57
N ARG A 20 5.18 21.65 31.70
CA ARG A 20 4.63 21.03 32.92
C ARG A 20 3.23 20.47 32.65
N GLY A 21 3.12 19.14 32.59
CA GLY A 21 1.86 18.43 32.34
C GLY A 21 1.45 18.34 30.87
N LEU A 22 2.32 18.74 29.93
CA LEU A 22 2.08 18.61 28.49
C LEU A 22 3.10 17.68 27.86
N TYR A 23 2.60 16.72 27.08
CA TYR A 23 3.40 15.70 26.42
C TYR A 23 2.96 15.56 24.96
N ASP A 24 3.92 15.59 24.04
CA ASP A 24 3.72 15.18 22.66
C ASP A 24 4.00 13.68 22.56
N VAL A 25 3.04 12.93 22.00
CA VAL A 25 3.13 11.50 21.78
C VAL A 25 3.11 11.24 20.29
N THR A 26 4.19 10.66 19.76
CA THR A 26 4.37 10.41 18.33
C THR A 26 4.59 8.93 18.07
N PHE A 27 3.97 8.39 17.02
CA PHE A 27 4.26 7.05 16.53
C PHE A 27 4.25 7.04 15.00
N VAL A 28 5.02 6.13 14.39
CA VAL A 28 4.99 5.90 12.94
C VAL A 28 4.34 4.54 12.70
N PRO A 29 3.15 4.48 12.06
CA PRO A 29 2.47 3.22 11.79
C PRO A 29 3.28 2.38 10.78
N LEU A 30 3.33 1.07 11.01
CA LEU A 30 3.98 0.11 10.10
C LEU A 30 3.03 -0.45 9.04
N THR A 31 1.73 -0.38 9.29
CA THR A 31 0.69 -0.89 8.40
C THR A 31 -0.40 0.16 8.21
N ALA A 32 -0.97 0.19 7.00
CA ALA A 32 -2.15 0.97 6.67
C ALA A 32 -3.42 0.25 7.13
N GLU A 33 -3.56 0.13 8.45
CA GLU A 33 -4.72 -0.47 9.13
C GLU A 33 -5.21 0.47 10.23
N ASP A 34 -6.31 0.12 10.90
CA ASP A 34 -6.76 0.85 12.08
C ASP A 34 -5.83 0.60 13.28
N HIS A 35 -5.38 1.67 13.91
CA HIS A 35 -4.57 1.64 15.13
C HIS A 35 -5.36 2.18 16.33
N PHE A 36 -5.09 1.64 17.51
CA PHE A 36 -5.70 2.09 18.77
C PHE A 36 -4.61 2.50 19.76
N VAL A 37 -4.61 3.76 20.15
CA VAL A 37 -3.60 4.32 21.06
C VAL A 37 -4.16 4.37 22.48
N ASN A 38 -3.57 3.61 23.38
CA ASN A 38 -3.93 3.61 24.80
C ASN A 38 -3.08 4.64 25.56
N ILE A 39 -3.73 5.50 26.34
CA ILE A 39 -3.04 6.50 27.18
C ILE A 39 -3.52 6.39 28.62
N THR A 40 -2.56 6.35 29.55
CA THR A 40 -2.81 6.35 30.99
C THR A 40 -2.03 7.47 31.68
N PHE A 41 -2.57 7.99 32.77
CA PHE A 41 -1.89 8.90 33.68
C PHE A 41 -2.09 8.40 35.11
N ASN A 42 -0.98 8.17 35.84
CA ASN A 42 -1.00 7.49 37.14
C ASN A 42 -1.78 6.17 37.11
N GLU A 43 -1.52 5.34 36.09
CA GLU A 43 -2.19 4.03 35.89
C GLU A 43 -3.70 4.11 35.64
N MET A 44 -4.28 5.31 35.57
CA MET A 44 -5.68 5.53 35.20
C MET A 44 -5.80 5.91 33.73
N THR A 45 -6.69 5.25 33.00
CA THR A 45 -7.01 5.58 31.61
C THR A 45 -7.53 7.01 31.51
N VAL A 46 -6.97 7.79 30.59
CA VAL A 46 -7.45 9.15 30.35
C VAL A 46 -8.77 9.11 29.57
N THR A 47 -9.59 10.16 29.72
CA THR A 47 -10.83 10.30 28.96
C THR A 47 -10.57 10.23 27.46
N GLY A 48 -11.32 9.39 26.75
CA GLY A 48 -11.21 9.21 25.30
C GLY A 48 -10.25 8.12 24.85
N SER A 49 -9.44 7.55 25.76
CA SER A 49 -8.64 6.37 25.44
C SER A 49 -9.51 5.10 25.40
N PRO A 50 -9.29 4.18 24.44
CA PRO A 50 -8.31 4.25 23.36
C PRO A 50 -8.70 5.25 22.26
N PHE A 51 -7.70 5.96 21.74
CA PHE A 51 -7.88 6.83 20.58
C PHE A 51 -7.79 6.00 19.29
N HIS A 52 -8.82 6.06 18.45
CA HIS A 52 -8.84 5.39 17.16
C HIS A 52 -8.12 6.24 16.11
N CYS A 53 -7.15 5.63 15.43
CA CYS A 53 -6.36 6.25 14.39
C CYS A 53 -6.44 5.39 13.12
N THR A 54 -7.25 5.84 12.16
CA THR A 54 -7.32 5.20 10.85
C THR A 54 -6.13 5.63 10.00
N VAL A 55 -5.33 4.64 9.58
CA VAL A 55 -4.21 4.83 8.66
C VAL A 55 -4.59 4.20 7.33
N ILE A 56 -4.60 5.01 6.27
CA ILE A 56 -4.90 4.55 4.91
C ILE A 56 -3.63 4.53 4.06
N GLU A 57 -3.56 3.57 3.14
CA GLU A 57 -2.49 3.55 2.15
C GLU A 57 -2.70 4.69 1.16
N SER A 58 -1.63 5.40 0.81
CA SER A 58 -1.71 6.50 -0.14
C SER A 58 -1.86 5.96 -1.55
N THR A 59 -3.02 6.20 -2.17
CA THR A 59 -3.23 5.92 -3.60
C THR A 59 -2.69 7.08 -4.43
N GLN A 60 -1.78 6.78 -5.36
CA GLN A 60 -1.30 7.75 -6.34
C GLN A 60 -1.91 7.47 -7.71
N TYR A 61 -2.41 8.53 -8.35
CA TYR A 61 -2.98 8.46 -9.70
C TYR A 61 -2.00 9.08 -10.71
N PHE A 62 -1.84 8.42 -11.86
CA PHE A 62 -1.01 8.89 -12.96
C PHE A 62 -1.80 8.76 -14.26
N GLN A 63 -1.95 9.86 -15.00
CA GLN A 63 -2.49 9.83 -16.35
C GLN A 63 -1.34 9.68 -17.34
N VAL A 64 -1.42 8.69 -18.22
CA VAL A 64 -0.36 8.37 -19.19
C VAL A 64 -0.96 8.29 -20.58
N GLY A 65 -0.35 8.97 -21.55
CA GLY A 65 -0.78 8.95 -22.96
C GLY A 65 -0.08 7.89 -23.82
N SER A 66 0.96 7.23 -23.31
CA SER A 66 1.82 6.28 -24.01
C SER A 66 2.43 5.27 -23.03
N THR A 67 3.68 4.85 -23.23
CA THR A 67 4.42 4.00 -22.29
C THR A 67 4.86 4.79 -21.05
N ALA A 68 4.71 4.20 -19.87
CA ALA A 68 5.28 4.69 -18.61
C ALA A 68 6.07 3.58 -17.91
N TYR A 69 7.10 3.99 -17.18
CA TYR A 69 7.85 3.14 -16.27
C TYR A 69 7.56 3.58 -14.85
N ILE A 70 7.24 2.63 -13.98
CA ILE A 70 6.92 2.89 -12.58
C ILE A 70 7.89 2.05 -11.75
N ASP A 71 8.77 2.74 -11.02
CA ASP A 71 9.65 2.10 -10.05
C ASP A 71 8.85 1.83 -8.77
N LEU A 72 8.53 0.56 -8.52
CA LEU A 72 7.84 0.13 -7.31
C LEU A 72 8.88 -0.17 -6.22
N PRO A 73 8.94 0.60 -5.12
CA PRO A 73 9.97 0.44 -4.10
C PRO A 73 9.78 -0.80 -3.21
N SER A 74 8.62 -1.48 -3.29
CA SER A 74 8.32 -2.70 -2.52
C SER A 74 7.46 -3.68 -3.31
N ASP A 75 7.54 -4.97 -2.95
CA ASP A 75 6.73 -6.05 -3.54
C ASP A 75 5.24 -5.99 -3.16
N SER A 76 4.84 -5.06 -2.28
CA SER A 76 3.47 -4.96 -1.76
C SER A 76 2.60 -3.93 -2.48
N HIS A 77 3.12 -3.24 -3.50
CA HIS A 77 2.31 -2.29 -4.26
C HIS A 77 1.36 -3.00 -5.23
N ARG A 78 0.09 -2.58 -5.20
CA ARG A 78 -0.94 -3.06 -6.13
C ARG A 78 -1.17 -2.00 -7.22
N ILE A 79 -0.98 -2.40 -8.47
CA ILE A 79 -1.31 -1.56 -9.63
C ILE A 79 -2.76 -1.83 -10.04
N GLU A 80 -3.53 -0.76 -10.18
CA GLU A 80 -4.88 -0.79 -10.76
C GLU A 80 -4.88 0.09 -12.01
N ILE A 81 -5.30 -0.49 -13.15
CA ILE A 81 -5.42 0.23 -14.41
C ILE A 81 -6.90 0.41 -14.67
N SER A 82 -7.36 1.65 -14.77
CA SER A 82 -8.75 1.99 -15.08
C SER A 82 -8.84 2.78 -16.38
N ASP A 83 -9.92 2.58 -17.12
CA ASP A 83 -10.27 3.44 -18.25
C ASP A 83 -10.80 4.81 -17.76
N PRO A 84 -11.04 5.78 -18.67
CA PRO A 84 -11.60 7.08 -18.28
C PRO A 84 -12.99 7.03 -17.61
N ASN A 85 -13.71 5.91 -17.70
CA ASN A 85 -15.01 5.68 -17.06
C ASN A 85 -14.85 4.97 -15.70
N ASN A 86 -13.62 4.82 -15.20
CA ASN A 86 -13.29 4.09 -13.97
C ASN A 86 -13.60 2.58 -14.02
N HIS A 87 -13.60 1.97 -15.21
CA HIS A 87 -13.68 0.52 -15.34
C HIS A 87 -12.29 -0.10 -15.26
N HIS A 88 -12.14 -1.10 -14.38
CA HIS A 88 -10.88 -1.82 -14.22
C HIS A 88 -10.53 -2.60 -15.49
N VAL A 89 -9.39 -2.27 -16.09
CA VAL A 89 -8.88 -2.87 -17.31
C VAL A 89 -8.07 -4.12 -16.95
N LYS A 90 -8.33 -5.24 -17.62
CA LYS A 90 -7.50 -6.45 -17.48
C LYS A 90 -6.17 -6.22 -18.19
N TYR A 91 -5.05 -6.54 -17.54
CA TYR A 91 -3.72 -6.43 -18.12
C TYR A 91 -2.96 -7.75 -18.00
N VAL A 92 -2.07 -8.03 -18.95
CA VAL A 92 -1.15 -9.18 -18.90
C VAL A 92 0.19 -8.67 -18.37
N GLY A 93 0.48 -8.97 -17.11
CA GLY A 93 1.82 -8.80 -16.56
C GLY A 93 2.73 -9.90 -17.13
N SER A 94 3.74 -9.52 -17.90
CA SER A 94 4.79 -10.46 -18.29
C SER A 94 5.70 -10.68 -17.08
N HIS A 95 5.35 -11.61 -16.19
CA HIS A 95 6.32 -12.11 -15.22
C HIS A 95 7.33 -12.96 -16.00
N ASN A 96 8.59 -12.56 -16.04
CA ASN A 96 9.66 -13.35 -16.65
C ASN A 96 9.97 -14.59 -15.79
N GLN A 97 9.04 -15.54 -15.72
CA GLN A 97 9.35 -16.96 -15.48
C GLN A 97 8.52 -17.78 -16.46
N GLY A 98 9.21 -18.41 -17.40
CA GLY A 98 8.61 -19.02 -18.58
C GLY A 98 7.69 -20.19 -18.25
N GLN A 99 6.43 -20.08 -18.68
CA GLN A 99 5.58 -21.17 -19.16
C GLN A 99 4.43 -20.54 -19.95
N ARG A 100 4.49 -20.63 -21.29
CA ARG A 100 3.40 -20.21 -22.18
C ARG A 100 2.42 -21.38 -22.31
N SER A 101 1.16 -21.18 -21.96
CA SER A 101 0.04 -22.06 -22.32
C SER A 101 -0.58 -21.58 -23.63
N ASP A 102 -0.73 -22.50 -24.59
CA ASP A 102 -1.08 -22.30 -26.02
C ASP A 102 -2.55 -21.90 -26.30
N SER A 103 -3.15 -21.06 -25.48
CA SER A 103 -4.54 -20.64 -25.68
C SER A 103 -4.67 -19.14 -25.45
N ASP A 104 -4.24 -18.34 -26.43
CA ASP A 104 -4.68 -16.94 -26.60
C ASP A 104 -4.12 -16.38 -27.93
N LYS A 105 -4.82 -16.67 -29.04
CA LYS A 105 -4.49 -16.16 -30.38
C LYS A 105 -5.16 -14.83 -30.71
N ASP A 106 -6.01 -14.28 -29.83
CA ASP A 106 -6.79 -13.07 -30.11
C ASP A 106 -6.43 -11.86 -29.22
N THR A 107 -5.41 -11.98 -28.36
CA THR A 107 -4.97 -10.88 -27.50
C THR A 107 -4.00 -9.96 -28.27
N PRO A 108 -4.20 -8.62 -28.29
CA PRO A 108 -3.30 -7.71 -28.99
C PRO A 108 -1.89 -7.81 -28.42
N CYS A 109 -1.00 -8.45 -29.16
CA CYS A 109 0.41 -8.53 -28.82
C CYS A 109 1.10 -7.28 -29.35
N VAL A 110 1.60 -6.42 -28.45
CA VAL A 110 2.50 -5.32 -28.82
C VAL A 110 3.81 -5.94 -29.29
N ARG A 111 3.93 -6.14 -30.61
CA ARG A 111 5.19 -6.56 -31.22
C ARG A 111 6.12 -5.35 -31.28
N HIS A 112 7.27 -5.46 -30.62
CA HIS A 112 8.40 -4.57 -30.90
C HIS A 112 8.80 -4.76 -32.36
N ASN A 113 8.70 -3.69 -33.14
CA ASN A 113 9.29 -3.66 -34.48
C ASN A 113 10.73 -3.19 -34.31
N GLU A 114 11.69 -4.11 -34.30
CA GLU A 114 13.10 -3.75 -34.51
C GLU A 114 13.25 -3.29 -35.95
N ASN A 115 13.14 -1.98 -36.18
CA ASN A 115 13.61 -1.38 -37.40
C ASN A 115 15.15 -1.46 -37.42
N ARG A 116 15.67 -2.59 -37.88
CA ARG A 116 16.97 -2.62 -38.55
C ARG A 116 16.78 -2.01 -39.93
N HIS A 117 17.30 -0.81 -40.15
CA HIS A 117 17.71 -0.41 -41.49
C HIS A 117 19.01 0.40 -41.42
N ASN A 118 20.05 -0.32 -41.89
CA ASN A 118 21.30 0.08 -42.55
C ASN A 118 22.28 1.02 -41.84
#